data_AF-A0A382JS59-F1
#
_entry.id   AF-A0A382JS59-F1
#
_cell.length_a   1.000
_cell.length_b   1.000
_cell.length_c   1.000
_cell.angle_alpha   90.00
_cell.angle_beta   90.00
_cell.angle_gamma   90.00
#
_symmetry.space_group_name_H-M   'P 1'
#
loop_
_entity.id
_entity.type
_entity.pdbx_description
1 polymer ?
#
loop_
_entity_poly.entity_id
_entity_poly.type
_entity_poly.pdbx_seq_one_letter_code
_entity_poly.pdbx_strand_id
1 'polypeptide(L)'
;MTNLFRMALQYGAYIAIAGIGLYAIFVGEIISIFNYMLEPSGQALLDDFIKPPVEPTAKILQFISISVAPGLVMSATSFLTARRFGSKQIGWLIIAGGLVLLIG
;
A
#
# COMPACT_ATOMS: atom_id res chain seq x y z
N MET A 1 -4.31 -20.29 -28.23
CA MET A 1 -3.51 -19.09 -27.89
C MET A 1 -4.34 -17.99 -27.21
N THR A 2 -5.57 -17.72 -27.64
CA THR A 2 -6.50 -16.75 -27.02
C THR A 2 -6.73 -16.93 -25.51
N ASN A 3 -6.84 -18.18 -25.03
CA ASN A 3 -7.02 -18.46 -23.60
C ASN A 3 -5.81 -18.07 -22.75
N LEU A 4 -4.59 -18.20 -23.28
CA LEU A 4 -3.36 -17.86 -22.57
C LEU A 4 -3.26 -16.35 -22.32
N PHE A 5 -3.59 -15.55 -23.34
CA PHE A 5 -3.60 -14.08 -23.23
C PHE A 5 -4.64 -13.59 -22.22
N ARG A 6 -5.85 -14.15 -22.27
CA ARG A 6 -6.92 -13.82 -21.33
C ARG A 6 -6.52 -14.15 -19.88
N MET A 7 -5.87 -15.29 -19.68
CA MET A 7 -5.39 -15.73 -18.37
C MET A 7 -4.28 -14.80 -17.84
N ALA A 8 -3.29 -14.44 -18.68
CA ALA A 8 -2.23 -13.51 -18.31
C ALA A 8 -2.76 -12.11 -17.92
N LEU A 9 -3.78 -11.62 -18.63
CA LEU A 9 -4.47 -10.37 -18.32
C LEU A 9 -5.22 -10.41 -16.98
N GLN A 10 -5.89 -11.52 -16.66
CA GLN A 10 -6.55 -11.70 -15.38
C GLN A 10 -5.53 -11.70 -14.22
N TYR A 11 -4.40 -12.38 -14.36
CA TYR A 11 -3.34 -12.34 -13.36
C TYR A 11 -2.77 -10.94 -13.17
N GLY A 12 -2.53 -10.21 -14.27
CA GLY A 12 -2.09 -8.81 -14.18
C GLY A 12 -3.07 -7.92 -13.42
N ALA A 13 -4.38 -8.15 -13.58
CA ALA A 13 -5.41 -7.42 -12.82
C ALA A 13 -5.40 -7.79 -11.33
N TYR A 14 -5.29 -9.07 -10.97
CA TYR A 14 -5.20 -9.50 -9.56
C TYR A 14 -3.95 -8.95 -8.87
N ILE A 15 -2.81 -8.96 -9.56
CA ILE A 15 -1.56 -8.39 -9.06
C ILE A 15 -1.71 -6.87 -8.84
N ALA A 16 -2.35 -6.16 -9.78
CA ALA A 16 -2.63 -4.73 -9.61
C ALA A 16 -3.52 -4.46 -8.37
N ILE A 17 -4.60 -5.24 -8.20
CA ILE A 17 -5.52 -5.11 -7.06
C ILE A 17 -4.79 -5.35 -5.73
N ALA A 18 -3.94 -6.37 -5.66
CA ALA A 18 -3.15 -6.62 -4.47
C ALA A 18 -2.15 -5.48 -4.17
N GLY A 19 -1.57 -4.86 -5.21
CA GLY A 19 -0.77 -3.64 -5.07
C GLY A 19 -1.58 -2.47 -4.46
N ILE A 20 -2.82 -2.26 -4.91
CA ILE A 20 -3.73 -1.26 -4.32
C ILE A 20 -3.98 -1.56 -2.84
N GLY A 21 -4.22 -2.84 -2.50
CA GLY A 21 -4.42 -3.28 -1.12
C GLY A 21 -3.23 -2.94 -0.22
N LEU A 22 -2.00 -3.19 -0.69
CA LEU A 22 -0.79 -2.84 0.04
C LEU A 22 -0.62 -1.32 0.24
N TYR A 23 -0.98 -0.51 -0.75
CA TYR A 23 -1.00 0.95 -0.59
C TYR A 23 -2.05 1.41 0.43
N ALA A 24 -3.24 0.82 0.41
CA ALA A 24 -4.30 1.15 1.36
C ALA A 24 -3.90 0.79 2.80
N ILE A 25 -3.21 -0.34 3.00
CA ILE A 25 -2.65 -0.74 4.29
C ILE A 25 -1.63 0.31 4.76
N PHE A 26 -0.68 0.69 3.91
CA PHE A 26 0.32 1.71 4.25
C PHE A 26 -0.32 3.03 4.68
N VAL A 27 -1.32 3.52 3.93
CA VAL A 27 -2.06 4.74 4.28
C VAL A 27 -2.71 4.60 5.65
N GLY A 28 -3.40 3.48 5.91
CA GLY A 28 -4.00 3.20 7.21
C GLY A 28 -2.98 3.17 8.36
N GLU A 29 -1.81 2.57 8.12
CA GLU A 29 -0.70 2.51 9.08
C GLU A 29 -0.13 3.90 9.40
N ILE A 30 0.05 4.75 8.38
CA ILE A 30 0.52 6.13 8.53
C ILE A 30 -0.49 6.98 9.30
N ILE A 31 -1.77 6.93 8.93
CA ILE A 31 -2.85 7.62 9.65
C ILE A 31 -2.91 7.16 11.11
N SER A 32 -2.74 5.86 11.36
CA SER A 32 -2.76 5.30 12.72
C SER A 32 -1.60 5.83 13.58
N ILE A 33 -0.39 5.92 13.02
CA ILE A 33 0.77 6.52 13.72
C ILE A 33 0.53 8.00 14.00
N PHE A 34 0.03 8.77 13.03
CA PHE A 34 -0.27 10.18 13.24
C PHE A 34 -1.33 10.38 14.32
N ASN A 35 -2.42 9.60 14.30
CA ASN A 35 -3.43 9.65 15.35
C ASN A 35 -2.85 9.28 16.73
N TYR A 36 -2.02 8.24 16.81
CA TYR A 36 -1.36 7.86 18.07
C TYR A 36 -0.45 8.96 18.62
N MET A 37 0.25 9.70 17.75
CA MET A 37 1.09 10.82 18.14
C MET A 37 0.29 12.07 18.53
N LEU A 38 -0.85 12.32 17.87
CA LEU A 38 -1.72 13.46 18.12
C LEU A 38 -2.63 13.28 19.34
N GLU A 39 -2.93 12.04 19.72
CA GLU A 39 -3.79 11.77 20.87
C GLU A 39 -3.14 12.37 22.14
N PRO A 40 -3.74 13.43 22.73
CA PRO A 40 -3.22 14.03 23.92
C PRO A 40 -3.17 12.93 24.97
N SER A 41 -2.06 12.86 25.71
CA SER A 41 -1.93 12.04 26.90
C SER A 41 -2.92 12.54 27.97
N GLY A 42 -4.23 12.31 27.76
CA GLY A 42 -5.30 12.57 28.72
C GLY A 42 -5.12 11.80 30.03
N GLN A 43 -4.21 10.82 30.02
CA GLN A 43 -3.52 10.28 31.18
C GLN A 43 -2.00 10.35 30.98
N ALA A 44 -1.42 11.55 30.98
CA ALA A 44 -0.06 11.76 31.47
C ALA A 44 0.00 11.62 33.01
N LEU A 45 -0.81 10.73 33.56
CA LEU A 45 -0.80 10.34 34.96
C LEU A 45 -0.11 8.98 35.02
N LEU A 46 1.16 9.07 35.38
CA LEU A 46 1.96 8.01 35.99
C LEU A 46 2.38 6.90 35.01
N ASP A 47 3.66 7.01 34.65
CA ASP A 47 4.54 5.96 34.18
C ASP A 47 4.41 5.53 32.71
N ASP A 48 5.60 5.41 32.12
CA ASP A 48 6.04 4.96 30.79
C ASP A 48 5.42 3.61 30.29
N PHE A 49 4.46 3.07 31.04
CA PHE A 49 3.85 1.75 30.84
C PHE A 49 2.65 1.77 29.88
N ILE A 50 1.89 2.88 29.80
CA ILE A 50 0.66 2.95 28.98
C ILE A 50 0.92 3.53 27.58
N LYS A 51 1.88 4.44 27.42
CA LYS A 51 2.26 5.03 26.13
C LYS A 51 3.78 4.90 25.93
N PRO A 52 4.28 3.69 25.62
CA PRO A 52 5.71 3.49 25.41
C PRO A 52 6.21 4.44 24.30
N PRO A 53 7.44 4.97 24.42
CA PRO A 53 8.00 5.87 23.44
C PRO A 53 8.08 5.17 22.08
N VAL A 54 7.24 5.60 21.13
CA VAL A 54 7.29 5.13 19.76
C VAL A 54 8.29 5.99 19.01
N GLU A 55 9.33 5.35 18.45
CA GLU A 55 10.22 6.00 17.49
C GLU A 55 9.55 6.00 16.10
N PRO A 56 8.96 7.12 15.64
CA PRO A 56 8.10 7.11 14.46
C PRO A 56 8.89 6.80 13.18
N THR A 57 10.13 7.27 13.11
CA THR A 57 11.03 7.06 11.95
C THR A 57 11.24 5.57 11.66
N ALA A 58 11.60 4.79 12.69
CA ALA A 58 11.84 3.36 12.52
C ALA A 58 10.57 2.60 12.10
N LYS A 59 9.40 3.00 12.61
CA LYS A 59 8.11 2.39 12.24
C LYS A 59 7.69 2.74 10.82
N ILE A 60 7.85 3.98 10.39
CA ILE A 60 7.53 4.39 9.01
C ILE A 60 8.41 3.62 8.01
N LEU A 61 9.71 3.45 8.29
CA LEU A 61 10.59 2.64 7.45
C LEU A 61 10.15 1.18 7.37
N GLN A 62 9.67 0.62 8.48
CA GLN A 62 9.10 -0.72 8.51
C GLN A 62 7.85 -0.83 7.62
N PHE A 63 6.91 0.12 7.74
CA PHE A 63 5.68 0.17 6.96
C PHE A 63 5.94 0.31 5.46
N ILE A 64 6.90 1.16 5.08
CA ILE A 64 7.36 1.26 3.68
C ILE A 64 7.84 -0.10 3.17
N SER A 65 8.59 -0.83 3.99
CA SER A 65 9.21 -2.10 3.60
C SER A 65 8.19 -3.24 3.45
N ILE A 66 7.17 -3.31 4.33
CA ILE A 66 6.15 -4.38 4.31
C ILE A 66 4.99 -4.07 3.36
N SER A 67 4.73 -2.80 3.06
CA SER A 67 3.56 -2.34 2.30
C SER A 67 3.95 -1.69 0.97
N VAL A 68 4.52 -0.48 1.00
CA VAL A 68 4.76 0.32 -0.23
C VAL A 68 5.71 -0.38 -1.20
N ALA A 69 6.82 -0.92 -0.70
CA ALA A 69 7.82 -1.58 -1.53
C ALA A 69 7.26 -2.79 -2.29
N PRO A 70 6.61 -3.78 -1.65
CA PRO A 70 5.96 -4.86 -2.39
C PRO A 70 4.79 -4.35 -3.26
N GLY A 71 4.03 -3.35 -2.83
CA GLY A 71 2.96 -2.73 -3.63
C GLY A 71 3.47 -2.15 -4.96
N LEU A 72 4.63 -1.50 -4.94
CA LEU A 72 5.32 -0.98 -6.13
C LEU A 72 5.76 -2.10 -7.06
N VAL A 73 6.33 -3.18 -6.53
CA VAL A 73 6.72 -4.35 -7.32
C VAL A 73 5.51 -4.98 -8.01
N MET A 74 4.38 -5.09 -7.31
CA MET A 74 3.13 -5.60 -7.88
C MET A 74 2.59 -4.68 -8.98
N SER A 75 2.59 -3.37 -8.74
CA SER A 75 2.16 -2.37 -9.72
C SER A 75 3.05 -2.36 -10.98
N ALA A 76 4.37 -2.49 -10.81
CA ALA A 76 5.31 -2.59 -11.91
C ALA A 76 5.12 -3.89 -12.72
N THR A 77 4.93 -5.02 -12.04
CA THR A 77 4.71 -6.32 -12.69
C THR A 77 3.40 -6.32 -13.51
N SER A 78 2.34 -5.73 -12.96
CA SER A 78 1.06 -5.59 -13.64
C SER A 78 1.14 -4.59 -14.81
N PHE A 79 1.93 -3.51 -14.69
CA PHE A 79 2.22 -2.60 -15.81
C PHE A 79 2.94 -3.30 -16.97
N LEU A 80 3.98 -4.08 -16.69
CA LEU A 80 4.71 -4.85 -17.72
C LEU A 80 3.78 -5.84 -18.44
N THR A 81 2.87 -6.47 -17.69
CA THR A 81 1.85 -7.35 -18.25
C THR A 81 0.87 -6.60 -19.16
N ALA A 82 0.37 -5.45 -18.70
CA ALA A 82 -0.54 -4.60 -19.47
C ALA A 82 0.10 -4.04 -20.75
N ARG A 83 1.39 -3.68 -20.70
CA ARG A 83 2.15 -3.20 -21.86
C ARG A 83 2.33 -4.30 -22.92
N ARG A 84 2.54 -5.56 -22.50
CA ARG A 84 2.78 -6.67 -23.42
C ARG A 84 1.50 -7.20 -24.07
N PHE A 85 0.40 -7.30 -23.32
CA PHE A 85 -0.85 -7.90 -23.80
C PHE A 85 -1.94 -6.90 -24.15
N GLY A 86 -1.77 -5.61 -23.80
CA GLY A 86 -2.71 -4.54 -24.09
C GLY A 86 -3.95 -4.58 -23.21
N SER A 87 -3.97 -3.81 -22.11
CA SER A 87 -5.14 -3.70 -21.23
C SER A 87 -5.37 -2.29 -20.71
N LYS A 88 -6.51 -1.69 -21.08
CA LYS A 88 -6.96 -0.43 -20.49
C LYS A 88 -7.36 -0.61 -19.02
N GLN A 89 -7.94 -1.75 -18.66
CA GLN A 89 -8.40 -2.02 -17.28
C GLN A 89 -7.25 -2.04 -16.29
N ILE A 90 -6.14 -2.74 -16.60
CA ILE A 90 -4.98 -2.81 -15.70
C ILE A 90 -4.33 -1.43 -15.54
N GLY A 91 -4.25 -0.64 -16.61
CA GLY A 91 -3.73 0.73 -16.54
C GLY A 91 -4.53 1.61 -15.56
N TRP A 92 -5.87 1.53 -15.60
CA TRP A 92 -6.72 2.24 -14.64
C TRP A 92 -6.55 1.76 -13.21
N LEU A 93 -6.36 0.46 -12.98
CA LEU A 93 -6.10 -0.09 -11.64
C LEU A 93 -4.79 0.45 -11.06
N ILE A 94 -3.72 0.53 -11.87
CA ILE A 94 -2.43 1.09 -11.43
C ILE A 94 -2.57 2.57 -11.07
N ILE A 95 -3.28 3.36 -11.88
CA ILE A 95 -3.54 4.78 -11.61
C ILE A 95 -4.35 4.93 -10.31
N ALA A 96 -5.39 4.12 -10.12
CA ALA A 96 -6.20 4.13 -8.90
C ALA A 96 -5.34 3.81 -7.66
N GLY A 97 -4.45 2.81 -7.75
CA GLY A 97 -3.51 2.49 -6.66
C GLY A 97 -2.56 3.64 -6.34
N GLY A 98 -2.01 4.29 -7.37
CA GLY A 98 -1.18 5.48 -7.18
C GLY A 98 -1.93 6.63 -6.52
N LEU A 99 -3.19 6.86 -6.90
CA LEU A 99 -4.03 7.87 -6.26
C LEU A 99 -4.29 7.56 -4.78
N VAL A 100 -4.56 6.30 -4.43
CA VAL A 100 -4.68 5.89 -3.02
C VAL A 100 -3.42 6.22 -2.23
N LEU A 101 -2.24 5.88 -2.78
CA LEU A 101 -0.96 6.14 -2.13
C LEU A 101 -0.63 7.64 -1.99
N LEU A 102 -1.03 8.48 -2.94
CA LEU A 102 -0.70 9.91 -2.96
C LEU A 102 -1.70 10.79 -2.21
N ILE A 103 -2.97 10.38 -2.13
CA ILE A 103 -4.03 11.13 -1.43
C ILE A 103 -4.07 10.78 0.05
N GLY A 104 -3.84 9.52 0.39
CA GLY A 104 -3.85 9.02 1.76
C GLY A 104 -2.69 9.54 2.59
#